data_AF-A0A1U7CXE3-F1
#
_entry.id   AF-A0A1U7CXE3-F1
#
_cell.length_a   1.000
_cell.length_b   1.000
_cell.length_c   1.000
_cell.angle_alpha   90.00
_cell.angle_beta   90.00
_cell.angle_gamma   90.00
#
_symmetry.space_group_name_H-M   'P 1'
#
loop_
_entity.id
_entity.type
_entity.pdbx_description
1 polymer ?
#
loop_
_entity_poly.entity_id
_entity_poly.type
_entity_poly.pdbx_seq_one_letter_code
_entity_poly.pdbx_strand_id
1 'polypeptide(L)'
;MQEDRAESGPPAPGRQRGGALSETDPIETGGDPGWVVETVVSPFHCLYQDALHFHTQSRLAFSEAEASRLARAALMLYIAAAEALVRQAAVELGRPELRGLLADPSRPLPLAEAWRLLPSIISEPGTPTRPFSPEAPPWPQFTELLMLETSWVYPGHPSTRRAYYRSSRRDGDYEPLEPHQIPPPLRRTLRTESLHYPRTGLPRDPYALRPRHLDTARGVLDAAIEALDRRMGGVLCQGQRHRREPTQVVNPPANGNSV
;
A
#
# COMPACT_ATOMS: atom_id res chain seq x y z
N MET A 1 8.86 69.64 -28.68
CA MET A 1 7.66 70.29 -29.27
C MET A 1 6.95 69.19 -30.04
N GLN A 2 5.78 68.65 -29.70
CA GLN A 2 4.68 68.89 -28.73
C GLN A 2 4.22 67.47 -28.32
N GLU A 3 3.92 67.13 -27.05
CA GLU A 3 2.66 67.38 -26.31
C GLU A 3 1.40 66.98 -27.11
N ASP A 4 0.36 66.35 -26.60
CA ASP A 4 0.02 65.65 -25.35
C ASP A 4 -1.45 65.18 -25.57
N ARG A 5 -1.84 63.98 -25.11
CA ARG A 5 -3.15 63.74 -24.45
C ARG A 5 -3.37 62.28 -24.06
N ALA A 6 -3.70 62.13 -22.79
CA ALA A 6 -4.01 60.93 -22.04
C ALA A 6 -5.52 60.70 -21.87
N GLU A 7 -5.87 59.45 -21.57
CA GLU A 7 -6.91 59.01 -20.62
C GLU A 7 -6.65 57.50 -20.36
N SER A 8 -6.09 57.05 -19.23
CA SER A 8 -6.54 56.99 -17.81
C SER A 8 -7.60 55.92 -17.52
N GLY A 9 -7.15 54.81 -16.92
CA GLY A 9 -7.94 53.83 -16.16
C GLY A 9 -7.13 53.36 -14.93
N PRO A 10 -7.76 53.06 -13.78
CA PRO A 10 -7.14 53.23 -12.45
C PRO A 10 -6.27 52.04 -11.99
N PRO A 11 -5.26 52.29 -11.12
CA PRO A 11 -4.39 51.25 -10.56
C PRO A 11 -4.99 50.66 -9.26
N ALA A 12 -5.04 49.34 -9.15
CA ALA A 12 -5.34 48.66 -7.89
C ALA A 12 -4.05 48.52 -7.04
N PRO A 13 -4.04 48.91 -5.76
CA PRO A 13 -2.85 48.97 -4.93
C PRO A 13 -2.61 47.69 -4.10
N GLY A 14 -1.34 47.46 -3.73
CA GLY A 14 -1.02 46.90 -2.41
C GLY A 14 -0.29 45.56 -2.35
N ARG A 15 0.98 45.53 -2.75
CA ARG A 15 1.98 44.61 -2.19
C ARG A 15 2.33 45.08 -0.77
N GLN A 16 2.21 44.25 0.25
CA GLN A 16 2.95 44.43 1.51
C GLN A 16 3.49 43.08 2.03
N ARG A 17 4.82 43.01 2.12
CA ARG A 17 5.58 42.05 2.93
C ARG A 17 6.05 42.81 4.17
N GLY A 18 5.85 42.24 5.36
CA GLY A 18 6.76 42.39 6.50
C GLY A 18 6.25 43.15 7.74
N GLY A 19 5.78 42.38 8.73
CA GLY A 19 6.20 42.49 10.14
C GLY A 19 5.48 43.48 11.08
N ALA A 20 4.72 42.95 12.04
CA ALA A 20 4.88 43.18 13.50
C ALA A 20 3.72 42.52 14.27
N LEU A 21 4.04 42.03 15.47
CA LEU A 21 3.14 41.43 16.47
C LEU A 21 2.26 42.51 17.16
N SER A 22 1.19 42.06 17.83
CA SER A 22 0.08 42.77 18.53
C SER A 22 -1.13 43.05 17.63
N GLU A 23 -2.36 42.73 18.01
CA GLU A 23 -2.94 42.50 19.33
C GLU A 23 -4.22 41.66 19.14
N THR A 24 -4.44 40.74 20.09
CA THR A 24 -5.63 39.89 20.27
C THR A 24 -6.92 40.35 19.59
N ASP A 25 -7.26 39.74 18.46
CA ASP A 25 -8.64 39.58 18.06
C ASP A 25 -9.31 38.60 19.03
N PRO A 26 -10.49 38.92 19.60
CA PRO A 26 -11.23 37.97 20.39
C PRO A 26 -11.58 36.78 19.48
N ILE A 27 -11.21 35.59 19.92
CA ILE A 27 -11.63 34.34 19.31
C ILE A 27 -13.16 34.35 19.37
N GLU A 28 -13.82 34.67 18.26
CA GLU A 28 -15.22 34.34 18.07
C GLU A 28 -15.31 32.82 18.17
N THR A 29 -15.65 32.33 19.36
CA THR A 29 -16.05 30.95 19.62
C THR A 29 -17.45 30.73 19.03
N GLY A 30 -17.54 30.87 17.72
CA GLY A 30 -18.70 30.62 16.88
C GLY A 30 -18.31 29.82 15.64
N GLY A 31 -17.28 28.97 15.76
CA GLY A 31 -16.98 27.99 14.72
C GLY A 31 -18.18 27.07 14.56
N ASP A 32 -18.63 26.89 13.31
CA ASP A 32 -19.58 25.84 12.94
C ASP A 32 -19.13 24.56 13.67
N PRO A 33 -19.96 23.96 14.55
CA PRO A 33 -19.53 22.88 15.45
C PRO A 33 -18.99 21.65 14.70
N GLY A 34 -19.07 21.65 13.37
CA GLY A 34 -18.54 20.63 12.51
C GLY A 34 -19.41 19.38 12.60
N TRP A 35 -19.18 18.49 11.66
CA TRP A 35 -19.89 17.21 11.61
C TRP A 35 -19.06 16.21 12.40
N VAL A 36 -19.63 15.64 13.45
CA VAL A 36 -19.03 14.51 14.16
C VAL A 36 -19.44 13.24 13.43
N VAL A 37 -18.44 12.49 12.95
CA VAL A 37 -18.62 11.25 12.20
C VAL A 37 -18.07 10.09 13.01
N GLU A 38 -18.90 9.08 13.26
CA GLU A 38 -18.49 7.78 13.77
C GLU A 38 -18.12 6.87 12.59
N THR A 39 -17.05 6.09 12.76
CA THR A 39 -16.60 5.10 11.78
C THR A 39 -16.01 3.88 12.47
N VAL A 40 -16.07 2.74 11.80
CA VAL A 40 -15.26 1.57 12.15
C VAL A 40 -14.04 1.58 11.23
N VAL A 41 -12.87 1.83 11.82
CA VAL A 41 -11.60 1.92 11.09
C VAL A 41 -11.33 0.62 10.36
N SER A 42 -11.05 0.69 9.05
CA SER A 42 -10.58 -0.46 8.27
C SER A 42 -9.07 -0.36 8.09
N PRO A 43 -8.27 -1.22 8.76
CA PRO A 43 -6.82 -1.18 8.62
C PRO A 43 -6.37 -1.48 7.19
N PHE A 44 -7.11 -2.27 6.41
CA PHE A 44 -6.81 -2.45 4.99
C PHE A 44 -6.93 -1.13 4.22
N HIS A 45 -8.01 -0.37 4.44
CA HIS A 45 -8.28 0.84 3.68
C HIS A 45 -7.16 1.86 3.83
N CYS A 46 -6.79 2.21 5.07
CA CYS A 46 -5.76 3.20 5.32
C CYS A 46 -4.39 2.76 4.77
N LEU A 47 -3.97 1.52 5.06
CA LEU A 47 -2.69 0.98 4.59
C LEU A 47 -2.60 0.92 3.06
N TYR A 48 -3.69 0.55 2.39
CA TYR A 48 -3.72 0.48 0.92
C TYR A 48 -3.68 1.88 0.30
N GLN A 49 -4.37 2.88 0.88
CA GLN A 49 -4.29 4.27 0.41
C GLN A 49 -2.90 4.86 0.60
N ASP A 50 -2.25 4.60 1.74
CA ASP A 50 -0.88 5.01 1.97
C ASP A 50 0.08 4.33 0.99
N ALA A 51 -0.11 3.04 0.71
CA ALA A 51 0.64 2.32 -0.32
C ALA A 51 0.50 2.98 -1.70
N LEU A 52 -0.73 3.36 -2.09
CA LEU A 52 -0.99 4.10 -3.34
C LEU A 52 -0.32 5.48 -3.35
N HIS A 53 -0.34 6.18 -2.21
CA HIS A 53 0.33 7.47 -2.07
C HIS A 53 1.84 7.32 -2.32
N PHE A 54 2.51 6.42 -1.59
CA PHE A 54 3.96 6.20 -1.77
C PHE A 54 4.32 5.65 -3.13
N HIS A 55 3.48 4.79 -3.72
CA HIS A 55 3.64 4.33 -5.09
C HIS A 55 3.61 5.54 -6.04
N THR A 56 2.61 6.42 -5.92
CA THR A 56 2.51 7.64 -6.74
C THR A 56 3.72 8.54 -6.55
N GLN A 57 4.13 8.81 -5.30
CA GLN A 57 5.30 9.62 -5.00
C GLN A 57 6.59 9.01 -5.57
N SER A 58 6.73 7.68 -5.54
CA SER A 58 7.91 7.01 -6.10
C SER A 58 8.10 7.28 -7.60
N ARG A 59 7.01 7.52 -8.34
CA ARG A 59 7.03 7.86 -9.77
C ARG A 59 7.40 9.32 -10.02
N LEU A 60 7.22 10.18 -9.03
CA LEU A 60 7.47 11.63 -9.08
C LEU A 60 8.80 12.02 -8.39
N ALA A 61 9.52 11.04 -7.83
CA ALA A 61 10.75 11.26 -7.09
C ALA A 61 11.84 11.93 -7.93
N PHE A 62 12.66 12.75 -7.28
CA PHE A 62 13.70 13.54 -7.95
C PHE A 62 14.99 12.73 -8.20
N SER A 63 15.11 11.54 -7.60
CA SER A 63 16.27 10.65 -7.77
C SER A 63 15.87 9.17 -7.72
N GLU A 64 16.70 8.28 -8.28
CA GLU A 64 16.46 6.84 -8.20
C GLU A 64 16.49 6.29 -6.76
N ALA A 65 17.38 6.84 -5.92
CA ALA A 65 17.49 6.44 -4.52
C ALA A 65 16.22 6.79 -3.74
N GLU A 66 15.66 7.97 -3.98
CA GLU A 66 14.38 8.40 -3.42
C GLU A 66 13.23 7.54 -3.96
N ALA A 67 13.16 7.34 -5.28
CA ALA A 67 12.15 6.48 -5.92
C ALA A 67 12.16 5.07 -5.31
N SER A 68 13.36 4.50 -5.11
CA SER A 68 13.54 3.17 -4.50
C SER A 68 13.11 3.15 -3.03
N ARG A 69 13.44 4.17 -2.23
CA ARG A 69 12.97 4.29 -0.83
C ARG A 69 11.45 4.30 -0.74
N LEU A 70 10.81 5.16 -1.54
CA LEU A 70 9.35 5.28 -1.59
C LEU A 70 8.71 3.98 -2.10
N ALA A 71 9.33 3.33 -3.08
CA ALA A 71 8.84 2.05 -3.59
C ALA A 71 8.89 0.94 -2.53
N ARG A 72 9.97 0.85 -1.74
CA ARG A 72 10.03 -0.11 -0.63
C ARG A 72 8.94 0.14 0.41
N ALA A 73 8.70 1.39 0.77
CA ALA A 73 7.64 1.76 1.70
C ALA A 73 6.25 1.34 1.15
N ALA A 74 5.97 1.68 -0.12
CA ALA A 74 4.72 1.30 -0.79
C ALA A 74 4.52 -0.23 -0.81
N LEU A 75 5.56 -0.99 -1.15
CA LEU A 75 5.49 -2.45 -1.19
C LEU A 75 5.15 -3.06 0.18
N MET A 76 5.82 -2.61 1.24
CA MET A 76 5.55 -3.07 2.60
C MET A 76 4.11 -2.75 3.02
N LEU A 77 3.61 -1.57 2.67
CA LEU A 77 2.23 -1.17 2.96
C LEU A 77 1.20 -1.96 2.14
N TYR A 78 1.47 -2.32 0.88
CA TYR A 78 0.60 -3.21 0.12
C TYR A 78 0.48 -4.59 0.78
N ILE A 79 1.59 -5.14 1.28
CA ILE A 79 1.59 -6.45 1.95
C ILE A 79 0.89 -6.35 3.32
N ALA A 80 1.16 -5.30 4.09
CA ALA A 80 0.47 -5.05 5.36
C ALA A 80 -1.04 -4.85 5.17
N ALA A 81 -1.45 -4.16 4.10
CA ALA A 81 -2.85 -4.05 3.73
C ALA A 81 -3.42 -5.46 3.45
N ALA A 82 -2.77 -6.26 2.59
CA ALA A 82 -3.19 -7.63 2.28
C ALA A 82 -3.41 -8.49 3.54
N GLU A 83 -2.53 -8.35 4.52
CA GLU A 83 -2.66 -8.98 5.83
C GLU A 83 -3.86 -8.47 6.62
N ALA A 84 -4.00 -7.15 6.74
CA ALA A 84 -5.14 -6.53 7.40
C ALA A 84 -6.47 -7.00 6.82
N LEU A 85 -6.59 -7.10 5.49
CA LEU A 85 -7.82 -7.55 4.83
C LEU A 85 -8.25 -8.94 5.27
N VAL A 86 -7.32 -9.90 5.23
CA VAL A 86 -7.63 -11.29 5.55
C VAL A 86 -7.88 -11.47 7.03
N ARG A 87 -7.14 -10.76 7.90
CA ARG A 87 -7.37 -10.79 9.35
C ARG A 87 -8.73 -10.17 9.71
N GLN A 88 -9.04 -9.01 9.14
CA GLN A 88 -10.33 -8.35 9.32
C GLN A 88 -11.48 -9.26 8.85
N ALA A 89 -11.35 -9.86 7.66
CA ALA A 89 -12.34 -10.80 7.13
C ALA A 89 -12.50 -12.04 8.03
N ALA A 90 -11.40 -12.59 8.56
CA ALA A 90 -11.45 -13.74 9.46
C ALA A 90 -12.21 -13.43 10.76
N VAL A 91 -12.06 -12.22 11.31
CA VAL A 91 -12.74 -11.80 12.54
C VAL A 91 -14.21 -11.45 12.30
N GLU A 92 -14.50 -10.67 11.25
CA GLU A 92 -15.83 -10.12 10.98
C GLU A 92 -16.77 -11.13 10.31
N LEU A 93 -16.24 -11.95 9.39
CA LEU A 93 -17.02 -12.92 8.62
C LEU A 93 -16.84 -14.36 9.11
N GLY A 94 -15.80 -14.61 9.91
CA GLY A 94 -15.53 -15.93 10.43
C GLY A 94 -16.63 -16.40 11.37
N ARG A 95 -16.72 -17.72 11.49
CA ARG A 95 -17.65 -18.38 12.39
C ARG A 95 -17.47 -17.92 13.85
N PRO A 96 -18.57 -17.67 14.60
CA PRO A 96 -18.50 -17.17 15.97
C PRO A 96 -17.61 -18.00 16.90
N GLU A 97 -17.58 -19.32 16.72
CA GLU A 97 -16.82 -20.27 17.54
C GLU A 97 -15.30 -20.10 17.38
N LEU A 98 -14.86 -19.54 16.25
CA LEU A 98 -13.45 -19.29 15.96
C LEU A 98 -12.97 -17.90 16.39
N ARG A 99 -13.88 -16.99 16.79
CA ARG A 99 -13.51 -15.60 17.10
C ARG A 99 -12.43 -15.49 18.17
N GLY A 100 -12.51 -16.28 19.23
CA GLY A 100 -11.50 -16.27 20.31
C GLY A 100 -10.10 -16.66 19.84
N LEU A 101 -9.99 -17.46 18.77
CA LEU A 101 -8.72 -17.83 18.15
C LEU A 101 -8.24 -16.79 17.13
N LEU A 102 -9.16 -16.22 16.35
CA LEU A 102 -8.84 -15.35 15.21
C LEU A 102 -8.69 -13.88 15.60
N ALA A 103 -9.35 -13.44 16.67
CA ALA A 103 -9.34 -12.06 17.12
C ALA A 103 -8.23 -11.74 18.14
N ASP A 104 -7.39 -12.73 18.51
CA ASP A 104 -6.25 -12.51 19.41
C ASP A 104 -5.01 -12.02 18.61
N PRO A 105 -4.65 -10.73 18.69
CA PRO A 105 -3.51 -10.19 17.95
C PRO A 105 -2.16 -10.67 18.50
N SER A 106 -2.12 -11.29 19.69
CA SER A 106 -0.87 -11.79 20.30
C SER A 106 -0.39 -13.10 19.68
N ARG A 107 -1.26 -13.80 18.94
CA ARG A 107 -0.98 -15.11 18.33
C ARG A 107 -1.49 -15.16 16.88
N PRO A 108 -1.00 -14.29 15.99
CA PRO A 108 -1.49 -14.24 14.63
C PRO A 108 -1.14 -15.52 13.87
N LEU A 109 -2.10 -16.07 13.11
CA LEU A 109 -1.79 -17.08 12.10
C LEU A 109 -0.78 -16.51 11.09
N PRO A 110 0.16 -17.33 10.57
CA PRO A 110 1.03 -16.93 9.46
C PRO A 110 0.22 -16.42 8.27
N LEU A 111 0.67 -15.35 7.62
CA LEU A 111 -0.10 -14.68 6.58
C LEU A 111 -0.51 -15.62 5.43
N ALA A 112 0.42 -16.42 4.91
CA ALA A 112 0.14 -17.38 3.84
C ALA A 112 -0.95 -18.39 4.25
N GLU A 113 -0.96 -18.83 5.51
CA GLU A 113 -1.98 -19.73 6.04
C GLU A 113 -3.33 -19.03 6.19
N ALA A 114 -3.33 -17.78 6.68
CA ALA A 114 -4.55 -16.99 6.81
C ALA A 114 -5.27 -16.84 5.45
N TRP A 115 -4.52 -16.53 4.38
CA TRP A 115 -5.07 -16.46 3.01
C TRP A 115 -5.64 -17.79 2.53
N ARG A 116 -4.94 -18.88 2.81
CA ARG A 116 -5.37 -20.22 2.37
C ARG A 116 -6.62 -20.70 3.11
N LEU A 117 -6.69 -20.45 4.42
CA LEU A 117 -7.71 -20.97 5.32
C LEU A 117 -8.96 -20.10 5.39
N LEU A 118 -8.91 -18.84 4.97
CA LEU A 118 -10.03 -17.90 5.09
C LEU A 118 -11.37 -18.45 4.56
N PRO A 119 -11.45 -19.09 3.37
CA PRO A 119 -12.71 -19.66 2.90
C PRO A 119 -13.28 -20.75 3.84
N SER A 120 -12.42 -21.57 4.45
CA SER A 120 -12.81 -22.60 5.42
C SER A 120 -13.14 -22.05 6.81
N ILE A 121 -12.59 -20.88 7.16
CA ILE A 121 -12.93 -20.15 8.38
C ILE A 121 -14.36 -19.61 8.29
N ILE A 122 -14.74 -19.08 7.12
CA ILE A 122 -16.04 -18.43 6.88
C ILE A 122 -17.15 -19.44 6.55
N SER A 123 -16.84 -20.51 5.80
CA SER A 123 -17.86 -21.47 5.36
C SER A 123 -18.47 -22.27 6.51
N GLU A 124 -19.75 -22.61 6.40
CA GLU A 124 -20.42 -23.51 7.33
C GLU A 124 -19.81 -24.92 7.29
N PRO A 125 -19.83 -25.66 8.41
CA PRO A 125 -19.39 -27.06 8.45
C PRO A 125 -20.14 -27.91 7.42
N GLY A 126 -19.41 -28.67 6.61
CA GLY A 126 -20.00 -29.55 5.60
C GLY A 126 -20.36 -28.87 4.28
N THR A 127 -20.27 -27.53 4.18
CA THR A 127 -20.39 -26.84 2.89
C THR A 127 -19.10 -27.03 2.08
N PRO A 128 -19.16 -27.62 0.87
CA PRO A 128 -17.98 -27.79 0.06
C PRO A 128 -17.45 -26.43 -0.41
N THR A 129 -16.24 -26.08 0.03
CA THR A 129 -15.52 -24.92 -0.52
C THR A 129 -15.01 -25.24 -1.92
N ARG A 130 -15.02 -24.24 -2.82
CA ARG A 130 -14.39 -24.39 -4.14
C ARG A 130 -12.93 -24.86 -3.99
N PRO A 131 -12.46 -25.82 -4.81
CA PRO A 131 -11.12 -26.38 -4.69
C PRO A 131 -10.06 -25.28 -4.84
N PHE A 132 -9.05 -25.34 -3.99
CA PHE A 132 -7.90 -24.45 -4.04
C PHE A 132 -6.82 -25.07 -4.91
N SER A 133 -6.46 -24.39 -6.00
CA SER A 133 -5.32 -24.78 -6.84
C SER A 133 -4.16 -23.81 -6.58
N PRO A 134 -3.22 -24.12 -5.66
CA PRO A 134 -2.12 -23.22 -5.31
C PRO A 134 -1.15 -22.97 -6.47
N GLU A 135 -1.10 -23.87 -7.46
CA GLU A 135 -0.23 -23.74 -8.62
C GLU A 135 -0.85 -22.89 -9.74
N ALA A 136 -2.15 -22.59 -9.66
CA ALA A 136 -2.82 -21.75 -10.64
C ALA A 136 -2.65 -20.26 -10.29
N PRO A 137 -2.50 -19.36 -11.29
CA PRO A 137 -2.49 -17.92 -11.05
C PRO A 137 -3.73 -17.44 -10.28
N PRO A 138 -3.58 -16.44 -9.39
CA PRO A 138 -2.37 -15.63 -9.12
C PRO A 138 -1.51 -16.17 -7.95
N TRP A 139 -1.81 -17.34 -7.39
CA TRP A 139 -1.24 -17.80 -6.13
C TRP A 139 0.28 -18.00 -6.13
N PRO A 140 0.90 -18.52 -7.20
CA PRO A 140 2.36 -18.60 -7.26
C PRO A 140 3.03 -17.23 -7.25
N GLN A 141 2.46 -16.25 -7.95
CA GLN A 141 2.96 -14.86 -7.97
C GLN A 141 2.77 -14.20 -6.60
N PHE A 142 1.61 -14.41 -5.97
CA PHE A 142 1.34 -13.88 -4.64
C PHE A 142 2.29 -14.47 -3.59
N THR A 143 2.63 -15.75 -3.72
CA THR A 143 3.63 -16.40 -2.86
C THR A 143 5.00 -15.73 -2.99
N GLU A 144 5.45 -15.41 -4.20
CA GLU A 144 6.70 -14.66 -4.40
C GLU A 144 6.67 -13.26 -3.77
N LEU A 145 5.51 -12.59 -3.80
CA LEU A 145 5.32 -11.29 -3.14
C LEU A 145 5.51 -11.40 -1.62
N LEU A 146 4.92 -12.44 -0.99
CA LEU A 146 5.10 -12.70 0.44
C LEU A 146 6.54 -13.09 0.76
N MET A 147 7.18 -13.91 -0.09
CA MET A 147 8.58 -14.28 0.08
C MET A 147 9.53 -13.09 -0.02
N LEU A 148 9.21 -12.09 -0.85
CA LEU A 148 10.01 -10.87 -0.97
C LEU A 148 10.06 -10.12 0.37
N GLU A 149 8.92 -9.91 1.03
CA GLU A 149 8.87 -9.31 2.38
C GLU A 149 9.66 -10.15 3.39
N THR A 150 9.40 -11.47 3.41
CA THR A 150 10.07 -12.34 4.37
C THR A 150 11.57 -12.36 4.17
N SER A 151 12.05 -12.23 2.93
CA SER A 151 13.48 -12.16 2.63
C SER A 151 14.16 -10.87 3.11
N TRP A 152 13.40 -9.83 3.41
CA TRP A 152 13.94 -8.57 3.96
C TRP A 152 14.01 -8.61 5.47
N VAL A 153 13.02 -9.25 6.11
CA VAL A 153 12.96 -9.39 7.58
C VAL A 153 13.81 -10.55 8.07
N TYR A 154 13.79 -11.68 7.37
CA TYR A 154 14.50 -12.92 7.68
C TYR A 154 15.32 -13.39 6.46
N PRO A 155 16.49 -12.79 6.20
CA PRO A 155 17.18 -12.85 4.91
C PRO A 155 17.93 -14.17 4.60
N GLY A 156 17.76 -15.20 5.43
CA GLY A 156 18.39 -16.51 5.24
C GLY A 156 19.93 -16.45 5.16
N HIS A 157 20.51 -17.36 4.37
CA HIS A 157 21.97 -17.48 4.25
C HIS A 157 22.56 -16.39 3.31
N PRO A 158 23.74 -15.81 3.60
CA PRO A 158 24.33 -14.75 2.76
C PRO A 158 24.50 -15.10 1.28
N SER A 159 24.70 -16.38 0.95
CA SER A 159 24.86 -16.83 -0.43
C SER A 159 23.60 -16.66 -1.29
N THR A 160 22.41 -16.62 -0.68
CA THR A 160 21.13 -16.49 -1.39
C THR A 160 20.68 -15.05 -1.57
N ARG A 161 21.41 -14.08 -1.00
CA ARG A 161 21.08 -12.64 -1.04
C ARG A 161 22.16 -11.77 -1.67
N ARG A 162 23.00 -12.35 -2.54
CA ARG A 162 24.03 -11.59 -3.25
C ARG A 162 23.36 -10.58 -4.19
N ALA A 163 23.71 -9.31 -4.03
CA ALA A 163 23.34 -8.22 -4.91
C ALA A 163 24.60 -7.63 -5.57
N TYR A 164 24.42 -6.99 -6.72
CA TYR A 164 25.50 -6.42 -7.51
C TYR A 164 25.20 -4.96 -7.76
N TYR A 165 26.17 -4.10 -7.50
CA TYR A 165 26.06 -2.66 -7.69
C TYR A 165 27.18 -2.16 -8.58
N ARG A 166 26.90 -1.09 -9.34
CA ARG A 166 27.92 -0.26 -9.96
C ARG A 166 28.21 0.93 -9.07
N SER A 167 29.47 1.35 -9.04
CA SER A 167 29.85 2.67 -8.55
C SER A 167 30.77 3.33 -9.57
N SER A 168 30.66 4.65 -9.69
CA SER A 168 31.54 5.45 -10.55
C SER A 168 32.92 5.70 -9.92
N ARG A 169 33.05 5.51 -8.59
CA ARG A 169 34.26 5.73 -7.80
C ARG A 169 34.38 4.66 -6.72
N ARG A 170 35.57 4.48 -6.14
CA ARG A 170 35.81 3.44 -5.12
C ARG A 170 34.91 3.59 -3.88
N ASP A 171 34.68 4.84 -3.47
CA ASP A 171 33.90 5.21 -2.28
C ASP A 171 32.69 6.11 -2.66
N GLY A 172 32.19 5.96 -3.89
CA GLY A 172 31.04 6.72 -4.39
C GLY A 172 29.70 6.02 -4.12
N ASP A 173 28.62 6.66 -4.54
CA ASP A 173 27.29 6.08 -4.49
C ASP A 173 27.22 4.76 -5.28
N TYR A 174 26.32 3.88 -4.86
CA TYR A 174 26.10 2.57 -5.45
C TYR A 174 24.72 2.51 -6.11
N GLU A 175 24.68 2.02 -7.35
CA GLU A 175 23.44 1.77 -8.08
C GLU A 175 23.29 0.28 -8.38
N PRO A 176 22.12 -0.34 -8.15
CA PRO A 176 21.91 -1.75 -8.45
C PRO A 176 22.14 -2.06 -9.94
N LEU A 177 22.78 -3.18 -10.22
CA LEU A 177 22.98 -3.70 -11.57
C LEU A 177 21.83 -4.61 -11.98
N GLU A 178 21.29 -4.37 -13.17
CA GLU A 178 20.38 -5.29 -13.82
C GLU A 178 21.14 -6.55 -14.29
N PRO A 179 20.50 -7.73 -14.42
CA PRO A 179 21.19 -8.98 -14.77
C PRO A 179 22.00 -8.89 -16.08
N HIS A 180 21.49 -8.14 -17.05
CA HIS A 180 22.14 -7.91 -18.35
C HIS A 180 23.28 -6.88 -18.31
N GLN A 181 23.52 -6.23 -17.16
CA GLN A 181 24.63 -5.30 -16.95
C GLN A 181 25.78 -5.93 -16.17
N ILE A 182 25.57 -7.08 -15.52
CA ILE A 182 26.60 -7.79 -14.76
C ILE A 182 27.71 -8.27 -15.71
N PRO A 183 29.01 -8.13 -15.39
CA PRO A 183 30.10 -8.60 -16.26
C PRO A 183 30.00 -10.11 -16.62
N PRO A 184 30.32 -10.53 -17.87
CA PRO A 184 30.22 -11.93 -18.30
C PRO A 184 30.92 -12.97 -17.41
N PRO A 185 32.12 -12.70 -16.83
CA PRO A 185 32.78 -13.64 -15.92
C PRO A 185 31.94 -13.96 -14.67
N LEU A 186 31.23 -12.96 -14.14
CA LEU A 186 30.37 -13.12 -12.97
C LEU A 186 29.04 -13.79 -13.33
N ARG A 187 28.49 -13.51 -14.53
CA ARG A 187 27.24 -14.14 -15.01
C ARG A 187 27.31 -15.66 -15.04
N ARG A 188 28.47 -16.25 -15.39
CA ARG A 188 28.63 -17.72 -15.46
C ARG A 188 28.39 -18.42 -14.12
N THR A 189 28.62 -17.71 -13.02
CA THR A 189 28.40 -18.22 -11.65
C THR A 189 27.05 -17.81 -11.06
N LEU A 190 26.30 -16.96 -11.77
CA LEU A 190 25.05 -16.40 -11.29
C LEU A 190 23.85 -17.10 -11.91
N ARG A 191 22.89 -17.47 -11.06
CA ARG A 191 21.57 -17.90 -11.50
C ARG A 191 20.68 -16.66 -11.55
N THR A 192 20.05 -16.36 -12.67
CA THR A 192 19.16 -15.18 -12.77
C THR A 192 18.05 -15.20 -11.71
N GLU A 193 17.56 -16.39 -11.36
CA GLU A 193 16.59 -16.65 -10.29
C GLU A 193 17.09 -16.25 -8.89
N SER A 194 18.40 -16.04 -8.71
CA SER A 194 18.99 -15.52 -7.47
C SER A 194 18.91 -14.00 -7.37
N LEU A 195 18.57 -13.30 -8.45
CA LEU A 195 18.44 -11.84 -8.48
C LEU A 195 16.97 -11.40 -8.57
N HIS A 196 16.15 -12.18 -9.27
CA HIS A 196 14.73 -11.89 -9.46
C HIS A 196 13.88 -13.10 -9.12
N TYR A 197 12.66 -12.83 -8.70
CA TYR A 197 11.63 -13.85 -8.60
C TYR A 197 11.13 -14.24 -10.00
N PRO A 198 11.10 -15.54 -10.36
CA PRO A 198 10.88 -15.96 -11.75
C PRO A 198 9.47 -15.67 -12.28
N ARG A 199 8.42 -15.68 -11.43
CA ARG A 199 7.04 -15.51 -11.90
C ARG A 199 6.59 -14.05 -11.93
N THR A 200 7.07 -13.26 -10.99
CA THR A 200 6.74 -11.83 -10.86
C THR A 200 7.78 -10.92 -11.50
N GLY A 201 9.02 -11.39 -11.71
CA GLY A 201 10.13 -10.55 -12.14
C GLY A 201 10.56 -9.51 -11.11
N LEU A 202 10.03 -9.57 -9.88
CA LEU A 202 10.41 -8.63 -8.82
C LEU A 202 11.86 -8.85 -8.41
N PRO A 203 12.64 -7.78 -8.19
CA PRO A 203 14.00 -7.92 -7.70
C PRO A 203 13.99 -8.43 -6.27
N ARG A 204 14.88 -9.38 -5.97
CA ARG A 204 15.11 -9.85 -4.60
C ARG A 204 15.85 -8.82 -3.76
N ASP A 205 16.69 -8.00 -4.41
CA ASP A 205 17.38 -6.89 -3.77
C ASP A 205 16.40 -5.73 -3.49
N PRO A 206 16.19 -5.33 -2.23
CA PRO A 206 15.34 -4.19 -1.88
C PRO A 206 15.76 -2.88 -2.56
N TYR A 207 17.06 -2.67 -2.79
CA TYR A 207 17.57 -1.44 -3.41
C TYR A 207 17.34 -1.39 -4.92
N ALA A 208 17.07 -2.53 -5.55
CA ALA A 208 16.72 -2.63 -6.96
C ALA A 208 15.22 -2.40 -7.23
N LEU A 209 14.39 -2.29 -6.19
CA LEU A 209 12.97 -1.99 -6.37
C LEU A 209 12.79 -0.60 -7.00
N ARG A 210 11.84 -0.51 -7.95
CA ARG A 210 11.55 0.67 -8.78
C ARG A 210 10.03 0.80 -8.91
N PRO A 211 9.51 1.99 -9.27
CA PRO A 211 8.06 2.22 -9.34
C PRO A 211 7.33 1.22 -10.24
N ARG A 212 7.89 0.88 -11.41
CA ARG A 212 7.32 -0.14 -12.32
C ARG A 212 7.10 -1.52 -11.69
N HIS A 213 7.91 -1.89 -10.69
CA HIS A 213 7.77 -3.16 -9.98
C HIS A 213 6.56 -3.14 -9.04
N LEU A 214 6.14 -1.95 -8.58
CA LEU A 214 4.94 -1.78 -7.77
C LEU A 214 3.66 -1.99 -8.58
N ASP A 215 3.67 -1.66 -9.88
CA ASP A 215 2.55 -2.00 -10.78
C ASP A 215 2.33 -3.52 -10.81
N THR A 216 3.41 -4.29 -10.89
CA THR A 216 3.36 -5.76 -10.82
C THR A 216 2.89 -6.24 -9.44
N ALA A 217 3.49 -5.73 -8.36
CA ALA A 217 3.13 -6.13 -6.99
C ALA A 217 1.64 -5.84 -6.70
N ARG A 218 1.16 -4.65 -7.06
CA ARG A 218 -0.24 -4.25 -6.95
C ARG A 218 -1.14 -5.14 -7.79
N GLY A 219 -0.79 -5.38 -9.06
CA GLY A 219 -1.59 -6.23 -9.94
C GLY A 219 -1.73 -7.66 -9.41
N VAL A 220 -0.66 -8.22 -8.86
CA VAL A 220 -0.67 -9.54 -8.21
C VAL A 220 -1.55 -9.55 -6.96
N LEU A 221 -1.44 -8.52 -6.11
CA LEU A 221 -2.27 -8.38 -4.92
C LEU A 221 -3.75 -8.23 -5.26
N ASP A 222 -4.10 -7.32 -6.16
CA ASP A 222 -5.48 -7.07 -6.58
C ASP A 222 -6.09 -8.35 -7.20
N ALA A 223 -5.32 -9.09 -8.01
CA ALA A 223 -5.75 -10.38 -8.55
C ALA A 223 -5.94 -11.44 -7.46
N ALA A 224 -5.08 -11.48 -6.42
CA ALA A 224 -5.22 -12.40 -5.30
C ALA A 224 -6.46 -12.10 -4.46
N ILE A 225 -6.76 -10.82 -4.21
CA ILE A 225 -7.99 -10.36 -3.56
C ILE A 225 -9.21 -10.82 -4.36
N GLU A 226 -9.23 -10.58 -5.67
CA GLU A 226 -10.34 -11.00 -6.53
C GLU A 226 -10.50 -12.52 -6.58
N ALA A 227 -9.41 -13.27 -6.69
CA ALA A 227 -9.45 -14.73 -6.68
C ALA A 227 -9.95 -15.29 -5.35
N LEU A 228 -9.54 -14.68 -4.22
CA LEU A 228 -10.03 -15.02 -2.89
C LEU A 228 -11.53 -14.72 -2.76
N ASP A 229 -11.96 -13.53 -3.16
CA ASP A 229 -13.36 -13.10 -3.11
C ASP A 229 -14.26 -14.02 -3.94
N ARG A 230 -13.83 -14.41 -5.14
CA ARG A 230 -14.52 -15.41 -5.98
C ARG A 230 -14.63 -16.78 -5.31
N ARG A 231 -13.66 -17.18 -4.48
CA ARG A 231 -13.73 -18.42 -3.70
C ARG A 231 -14.71 -18.32 -2.53
N MET A 232 -14.95 -17.12 -2.03
CA MET A 232 -15.85 -16.83 -0.91
C MET A 232 -17.23 -16.34 -1.35
N GLY A 233 -17.52 -16.35 -2.65
CA GLY A 233 -18.83 -15.96 -3.17
C GLY A 233 -19.10 -14.45 -3.20
N GLY A 234 -18.06 -13.61 -3.19
CA GLY A 234 -18.19 -12.15 -3.31
C GLY A 234 -18.30 -11.39 -1.98
N VAL A 235 -18.26 -12.10 -0.84
CA VAL A 235 -18.49 -11.51 0.49
C VAL A 235 -17.35 -10.62 0.98
N LEU A 236 -16.13 -10.76 0.45
CA LEU A 236 -14.99 -9.91 0.81
C LEU A 236 -15.17 -8.50 0.29
N CYS A 237 -15.67 -8.41 -0.95
CA CYS A 237 -15.81 -7.15 -1.67
C CYS A 237 -17.22 -6.56 -1.60
N GLN A 238 -18.18 -7.28 -1.01
CA GLN A 238 -19.55 -6.83 -0.85
C GLN A 238 -19.61 -5.46 -0.19
N GLY A 239 -20.42 -4.55 -0.75
CA GLY A 239 -20.59 -3.19 -0.23
C GLY A 239 -19.31 -2.33 -0.29
N GLN A 240 -18.29 -2.72 -1.06
CA GLN A 240 -16.99 -2.04 -1.10
C GLN A 240 -16.31 -1.97 0.27
N ARG A 241 -16.51 -2.95 1.15
CA ARG A 241 -15.94 -2.99 2.52
C ARG A 241 -14.43 -2.85 2.59
N HIS A 242 -13.71 -3.35 1.58
CA HIS A 242 -12.27 -3.18 1.47
C HIS A 242 -11.89 -1.78 0.95
N ARG A 243 -12.79 -1.02 0.32
CA ARG A 243 -12.47 0.31 -0.25
C ARG A 243 -13.04 1.49 0.50
N ARG A 244 -13.96 1.28 1.44
CA ARG A 244 -14.64 2.34 2.17
C ARG A 244 -14.88 1.91 3.61
N GLU A 245 -14.66 2.84 4.52
CA GLU A 245 -15.09 2.68 5.90
C GLU A 245 -16.58 3.02 6.02
N PRO A 246 -17.35 2.29 6.84
CA PRO A 246 -18.71 2.66 7.15
C PRO A 246 -18.70 3.90 8.05
N THR A 247 -19.22 5.02 7.55
CA THR A 247 -19.30 6.29 8.28
C THR A 247 -20.74 6.65 8.60
N GLN A 248 -20.99 7.13 9.81
CA GLN A 248 -22.28 7.67 10.25
C GLN A 248 -22.07 9.05 10.89
N VAL A 249 -22.84 10.05 10.46
CA VAL A 249 -22.87 11.35 11.14
C VAL A 249 -23.65 11.17 12.44
N VAL A 250 -22.99 11.43 13.57
CA VAL A 250 -23.59 11.38 14.90
C VAL A 250 -23.99 12.77 15.42
N ASN A 251 -23.40 13.83 14.87
CA ASN A 251 -23.78 15.21 15.19
C ASN A 251 -23.48 16.15 14.01
N PRO A 252 -24.41 17.01 13.57
CA PRO A 252 -25.81 17.04 13.97
C PRO A 252 -26.54 15.76 13.52
N PRO A 253 -27.53 15.26 14.30
CA PRO A 253 -28.31 14.09 13.88
C PRO A 253 -28.96 14.40 12.54
N ALA A 254 -28.82 13.50 11.56
CA ALA A 254 -29.41 13.65 10.24
C ALA A 254 -30.93 13.84 10.37
N ASN A 255 -31.38 15.09 10.20
CA ASN A 255 -32.76 15.59 10.24
C ASN A 255 -33.79 14.67 10.93
N GLY A 256 -34.20 15.06 12.14
CA GLY A 256 -35.45 14.56 12.71
C GLY A 256 -36.58 14.74 11.70
N ASN A 257 -37.23 13.64 11.31
CA ASN A 257 -38.49 13.66 10.58
C ASN A 257 -39.45 14.59 11.32
N SER A 258 -39.60 15.80 10.79
CA SER A 258 -40.71 16.67 11.12
C SER A 258 -41.91 16.09 10.36
N VAL A 259 -42.85 15.55 11.14
CA VAL A 259 -44.19 15.13 10.70
C VAL A 259 -44.88 16.24 9.93
#